data_AF-A0A381YEG3-F1
#
_entry.id   AF-A0A381YEG3-F1
#
_cell.length_a   1.000
_cell.length_b   1.000
_cell.length_c   1.000
_cell.angle_alpha   90.00
_cell.angle_beta   90.00
_cell.angle_gamma   90.00
#
_symmetry.space_group_name_H-M   'P 1'
#
loop_
_entity.id
_entity.type
_entity.pdbx_description
1 polymer ?
#
loop_
_entity_poly.entity_id
_entity_poly.type
_entity_poly.pdbx_seq_one_letter_code
_entity_poly.pdbx_strand_id
1 'polypeptide(L)'
;MTTSSKIVMIVVDGLGGMRHPKYGMSELEAAKIPTLDELASESSCGVTTPVLPGITPGSGPGHMALFGYDPVKYLLGRGVLEGMGIGANIGLTDVAARGNFCRIDTGGKIIDRRSGRLDSSEGKRLV
;
A
#
# COMPACT_ATOMS: atom_id res chain seq x y z
N MET A 1 26.64 19.96 1.92
CA MET A 1 26.78 19.42 0.55
C MET A 1 25.45 19.59 -0.16
N THR A 2 25.44 20.27 -1.30
CA THR A 2 24.28 20.35 -2.19
C THR A 2 24.70 19.79 -3.54
N THR A 3 23.90 18.90 -4.10
CA THR A 3 24.09 18.39 -5.47
C THR A 3 22.98 18.93 -6.37
N SER A 4 23.25 19.10 -7.65
CA SER A 4 22.24 19.39 -8.67
C SER A 4 21.40 18.15 -9.01
N SER A 5 21.82 16.96 -8.59
CA SER A 5 21.12 15.69 -8.80
C SER A 5 19.75 15.67 -8.13
N LYS A 6 18.81 14.96 -8.75
CA LYS A 6 17.49 14.65 -8.18
C LYS A 6 17.51 13.27 -7.54
N ILE A 7 16.67 13.07 -6.52
CA ILE A 7 16.43 11.76 -5.90
C ILE A 7 15.17 11.17 -6.50
N VAL A 8 15.24 9.92 -6.95
CA VAL A 8 14.08 9.12 -7.37
C VAL A 8 13.97 7.94 -6.42
N MET A 9 12.85 7.84 -5.69
CA MET A 9 12.53 6.70 -4.84
C MET A 9 11.47 5.85 -5.53
N ILE A 10 11.84 4.64 -5.92
CA ILE A 10 10.93 3.67 -6.56
C ILE A 10 10.50 2.64 -5.52
N VAL A 11 9.19 2.54 -5.30
CA VAL A 11 8.60 1.56 -4.37
C VAL A 11 7.85 0.52 -5.18
N VAL A 12 8.26 -0.74 -5.07
CA VAL A 12 7.55 -1.87 -5.67
C VAL A 12 6.72 -2.53 -4.58
N ASP A 13 5.40 -2.31 -4.60
CA ASP A 13 4.49 -2.82 -3.57
C ASP A 13 4.47 -4.36 -3.58
N GLY A 14 4.58 -4.97 -2.40
CA GLY A 14 4.60 -6.42 -2.26
C GLY A 14 5.81 -7.13 -2.89
N LEU A 15 6.95 -6.45 -3.08
CA LEU A 15 8.15 -7.04 -3.70
C LEU A 15 8.72 -8.24 -2.94
N GLY A 16 8.60 -8.22 -1.61
CA GLY A 16 9.11 -9.28 -0.75
C GLY A 16 8.36 -10.61 -0.99
N GLY A 17 9.11 -11.68 -1.16
CA GLY A 17 8.59 -13.02 -1.44
C GLY A 17 9.15 -14.08 -0.51
N MET A 18 8.53 -15.26 -0.49
CA MET A 18 9.06 -16.43 0.21
C MET A 18 9.59 -17.43 -0.80
N ARG A 19 10.62 -18.20 -0.40
CA ARG A 19 11.14 -19.27 -1.23
C ARG A 19 10.05 -20.33 -1.47
N HIS A 20 9.74 -20.58 -2.73
CA HIS A 20 8.74 -21.57 -3.08
C HIS A 20 9.24 -22.99 -2.74
N PRO A 21 8.43 -23.85 -2.10
CA PRO A 21 8.87 -25.17 -1.62
C PRO A 21 9.45 -26.09 -2.72
N LYS A 22 8.97 -25.95 -3.96
CA LYS A 22 9.36 -26.82 -5.08
C LYS A 22 10.65 -26.42 -5.79
N TYR A 23 10.94 -25.12 -5.92
CA TYR A 23 12.05 -24.62 -6.74
C TYR A 23 13.02 -23.73 -5.97
N GLY A 24 12.80 -23.51 -4.67
CA GLY A 24 13.80 -22.97 -3.74
C GLY A 24 14.12 -21.48 -3.90
N MET A 25 13.40 -20.77 -4.76
CA MET A 25 13.56 -19.36 -5.06
C MET A 25 12.28 -18.58 -4.71
N SER A 26 12.43 -17.35 -4.28
CA SER A 26 11.36 -16.34 -4.22
C SER A 26 10.93 -15.91 -5.62
N GLU A 27 9.80 -15.22 -5.70
CA GLU A 27 9.27 -14.65 -6.93
C GLU A 27 10.26 -13.69 -7.59
N LEU A 28 10.97 -12.89 -6.78
CA LEU A 28 11.98 -11.94 -7.26
C LEU A 28 13.22 -12.67 -7.82
N GLU A 29 13.70 -13.69 -7.12
CA GLU A 29 14.84 -14.51 -7.58
C GLU A 29 14.51 -15.31 -8.86
N ALA A 30 13.24 -15.70 -9.06
CA ALA A 30 12.83 -16.45 -10.25
C ALA A 30 12.55 -15.55 -11.48
N ALA A 31 12.38 -14.24 -11.27
CA ALA A 31 12.05 -13.31 -12.33
C ALA A 31 13.27 -13.00 -13.22
N LYS A 32 13.03 -12.78 -14.53
CA LYS A 32 14.07 -12.33 -15.47
C LYS A 32 14.08 -10.81 -15.52
N ILE A 33 14.94 -10.18 -14.72
CA ILE A 33 14.95 -8.72 -14.46
C ILE A 33 16.34 -8.10 -14.68
N PRO A 34 16.94 -8.25 -15.88
CA PRO A 34 18.34 -7.92 -16.13
C PRO A 34 18.72 -6.48 -15.77
N THR A 35 17.81 -5.52 -15.94
CA THR A 35 18.03 -4.11 -15.59
C THR A 35 18.14 -3.89 -14.08
N LEU A 36 17.33 -4.60 -13.28
CA LEU A 36 17.40 -4.49 -11.82
C LEU A 36 18.63 -5.24 -11.29
N ASP A 37 18.99 -6.36 -11.93
CA ASP A 37 20.20 -7.12 -11.60
C ASP A 37 21.48 -6.30 -11.87
N GLU A 38 21.56 -5.66 -13.04
CA GLU A 38 22.67 -4.77 -13.40
C GLU A 38 22.77 -3.59 -12.43
N LEU A 39 21.65 -2.90 -12.19
CA LEU A 39 21.60 -1.78 -11.24
C LEU A 39 22.04 -2.20 -9.84
N ALA A 40 21.61 -3.36 -9.35
CA ALA A 40 22.01 -3.89 -8.05
C ALA A 40 23.51 -4.21 -8.00
N SER A 41 24.10 -4.70 -9.10
CA SER A 41 25.52 -5.08 -9.16
C SER A 41 26.50 -3.90 -9.03
N GLU A 42 26.07 -2.68 -9.42
CA GLU A 42 26.86 -1.45 -9.33
C GLU A 42 26.43 -0.52 -8.18
N SER A 43 25.42 -0.91 -7.41
CA SER A 43 24.82 -0.08 -6.35
C SER A 43 25.09 -0.62 -4.94
N SER A 44 24.81 0.21 -3.93
CA SER A 44 24.75 -0.25 -2.53
C SER A 44 23.40 -0.89 -2.25
N CYS A 45 23.37 -2.22 -2.09
CA CYS A 45 22.18 -2.97 -1.70
C CYS A 45 22.07 -3.13 -0.18
N GLY A 46 20.84 -3.39 0.30
CA GLY A 46 20.57 -3.64 1.71
C GLY A 46 19.16 -4.16 1.93
N VAL A 47 18.83 -4.43 3.18
CA VAL A 47 17.50 -4.86 3.62
C VAL A 47 16.91 -3.78 4.51
N THR A 48 15.62 -3.51 4.34
CA THR A 48 14.89 -2.55 5.17
C THR A 48 13.83 -3.27 6.01
N THR A 49 13.64 -2.80 7.24
CA THR A 49 12.49 -3.20 8.08
C THR A 49 11.54 -2.01 8.14
N PRO A 50 10.41 -2.01 7.40
CA PRO A 50 9.58 -0.82 7.26
C PRO A 50 8.94 -0.33 8.56
N VAL A 51 8.66 -1.22 9.52
CA VAL A 51 8.04 -0.83 10.80
C VAL A 51 8.92 -1.31 11.95
N LEU A 52 8.83 -2.59 12.32
CA LEU A 52 9.66 -3.25 13.31
C LEU A 52 9.77 -4.74 12.98
N PRO A 53 10.79 -5.45 13.48
CA PRO A 53 10.87 -6.89 13.34
C PRO A 53 9.59 -7.57 13.85
N GLY A 54 8.99 -8.42 13.03
CA GLY A 54 7.76 -9.14 13.38
C GLY A 54 6.46 -8.34 13.19
N ILE A 55 6.52 -7.07 12.77
CA ILE A 55 5.32 -6.28 12.44
C ILE A 55 5.11 -6.26 10.93
N THR A 56 4.05 -6.91 10.47
CA THR A 56 3.64 -6.86 9.06
C THR A 56 3.13 -5.45 8.72
N PRO A 57 3.78 -4.72 7.81
CA PRO A 57 3.37 -3.36 7.46
C PRO A 57 2.12 -3.39 6.58
N GLY A 58 1.14 -2.54 6.91
CA GLY A 58 0.17 -2.07 5.93
C GLY A 58 0.74 -0.96 5.06
N SER A 59 0.11 -0.66 3.91
CA SER A 59 0.63 0.35 2.98
C SER A 59 0.80 1.74 3.61
N GLY A 60 -0.07 2.13 4.55
CA GLY A 60 0.03 3.41 5.27
C GLY A 60 1.33 3.50 6.09
N PRO A 61 1.48 2.69 7.16
CA PRO A 61 2.72 2.63 7.95
C PRO A 61 3.99 2.42 7.11
N GLY A 62 3.93 1.57 6.08
CA GLY A 62 5.07 1.32 5.19
C GLY A 62 5.54 2.58 4.44
N HIS A 63 4.62 3.37 3.89
CA HIS A 63 4.97 4.62 3.22
C HIS A 63 5.45 5.70 4.21
N MET A 64 4.83 5.80 5.39
CA MET A 64 5.24 6.74 6.43
C MET A 64 6.72 6.56 6.81
N ALA A 65 7.14 5.30 6.99
CA ALA A 65 8.53 4.98 7.29
C ALA A 65 9.51 5.33 6.17
N LEU A 66 9.12 5.11 4.90
CA LEU A 66 9.95 5.50 3.75
C LEU A 66 10.19 7.01 3.68
N PHE A 67 9.22 7.82 4.13
CA PHE A 67 9.34 9.27 4.22
C PHE A 67 9.96 9.77 5.54
N GLY A 68 10.45 8.87 6.40
CA GLY A 68 11.19 9.21 7.62
C GLY A 68 10.32 9.47 8.85
N TYR A 69 9.02 9.17 8.80
CA TYR A 69 8.15 9.23 9.97
C TYR A 69 8.20 7.93 10.76
N ASP A 70 8.14 8.02 12.09
CA ASP A 70 7.93 6.85 12.95
C ASP A 70 6.50 6.31 12.76
N PRO A 71 6.32 5.12 12.16
CA PRO A 71 5.01 4.58 11.83
C PRO A 71 4.24 4.05 13.06
N VAL A 72 4.91 3.87 14.20
CA VAL A 72 4.28 3.44 15.47
C VAL A 72 3.76 4.65 16.23
N LYS A 73 4.50 5.78 16.17
CA LYS A 73 4.10 7.04 16.79
C LYS A 73 3.04 7.78 15.98
N TYR A 74 3.21 7.86 14.66
CA TYR A 74 2.35 8.62 13.75
C TYR A 74 1.38 7.69 13.02
N LEU A 75 0.38 7.20 13.77
CA LEU A 75 -0.65 6.33 13.22
C LEU A 75 -1.65 7.13 12.38
N LEU A 76 -1.52 7.00 11.07
CA LEU A 76 -2.49 7.54 10.13
C LEU A 76 -3.55 6.47 9.82
N GLY A 77 -4.79 6.72 10.25
CA GLY A 77 -5.91 5.80 10.04
C GLY A 77 -6.21 5.56 8.56
N ARG A 78 -6.63 4.34 8.21
CA ARG A 78 -6.94 3.97 6.80
C ARG A 78 -8.04 4.84 6.19
N GLY A 79 -9.03 5.25 6.98
CA GLY A 79 -10.10 6.14 6.51
C GLY A 79 -9.56 7.48 6.04
N VAL A 80 -8.63 8.07 6.80
CA VAL A 80 -7.99 9.36 6.46
C VAL A 80 -7.16 9.21 5.19
N LEU A 81 -6.34 8.15 5.09
CA LEU A 81 -5.55 7.86 3.89
C LEU A 81 -6.40 7.74 2.62
N GLU A 82 -7.46 6.93 2.67
CA GLU A 82 -8.35 6.72 1.51
C GLU A 82 -9.12 7.99 1.16
N GLY A 83 -9.63 8.71 2.17
CA GLY A 83 -10.37 9.95 1.97
C GLY A 83 -9.50 11.05 1.36
N MET A 84 -8.26 11.22 1.84
CA MET A 84 -7.29 12.11 1.19
C MET A 84 -6.96 11.66 -0.23
N GLY A 85 -6.89 10.35 -0.48
CA GLY A 85 -6.63 9.78 -1.80
C GLY A 85 -7.70 10.11 -2.85
N ILE A 86 -8.95 10.36 -2.43
CA ILE A 86 -10.04 10.83 -3.31
C ILE A 86 -10.21 12.36 -3.30
N GLY A 87 -9.34 13.09 -2.59
CA GLY A 87 -9.42 14.54 -2.48
C GLY A 87 -10.49 15.06 -1.52
N ALA A 88 -10.96 14.23 -0.57
CA ALA A 88 -11.89 14.69 0.46
C ALA A 88 -11.18 15.68 1.40
N ASN A 89 -11.88 16.75 1.77
CA ASN A 89 -11.40 17.68 2.80
C ASN A 89 -11.64 17.05 4.18
N ILE A 90 -10.56 16.73 4.90
CA ILE A 90 -10.61 16.07 6.21
C ILE A 90 -9.90 16.96 7.22
N GLY A 91 -10.66 17.53 8.15
CA GLY A 91 -10.15 18.33 9.25
C GLY A 91 -9.65 17.48 10.43
N LEU A 92 -9.02 18.15 11.40
CA LEU A 92 -8.45 17.52 12.60
C LEU A 92 -9.49 16.84 13.50
N THR A 93 -10.75 17.27 13.42
CA THR A 93 -11.86 16.75 14.24
C THR A 93 -12.75 15.77 13.48
N ASP A 94 -12.45 15.52 12.20
CA ASP A 94 -13.29 14.68 11.35
C ASP A 94 -12.97 13.20 11.55
N VAL A 95 -14.02 12.38 11.48
CA VAL A 95 -13.89 10.92 11.49
C VAL A 95 -14.07 10.42 10.06
N ALA A 96 -13.00 9.88 9.49
CA ALA A 96 -13.04 9.26 8.18
C ALA A 96 -13.16 7.72 8.32
N ALA A 97 -14.10 7.14 7.58
CA ALA A 97 -14.33 5.71 7.54
C ALA A 97 -14.28 5.19 6.10
N ARG A 98 -13.74 3.98 5.92
CA ARG A 98 -13.78 3.30 4.63
C ARG A 98 -15.11 2.57 4.47
N GLY A 99 -15.88 2.95 3.47
CA GLY A 99 -17.10 2.26 3.05
C GLY A 99 -16.90 1.40 1.80
N ASN A 100 -17.76 0.40 1.62
CA ASN A 100 -17.99 -0.27 0.35
C ASN A 100 -19.50 -0.30 0.09
N PHE A 101 -19.93 -0.15 -1.16
CA PHE A 101 -21.30 -0.50 -1.53
C PHE A 101 -21.51 -2.02 -1.40
N CYS A 102 -22.66 -2.41 -0.86
CA CYS A 102 -23.05 -3.81 -0.71
C CYS A 102 -24.51 -4.02 -1.13
N ARG A 103 -24.86 -5.26 -1.46
CA ARG A 103 -26.26 -5.66 -1.69
C ARG A 103 -26.77 -6.42 -0.48
N ILE A 104 -27.98 -6.10 -0.07
CA ILE A 104 -28.73 -6.79 0.98
C ILE A 104 -29.92 -7.52 0.38
N ASP A 105 -30.31 -8.64 0.98
CA ASP A 105 -31.59 -9.29 0.68
C ASP A 105 -32.77 -8.61 1.42
N THR A 106 -33.98 -9.10 1.18
CA THR A 106 -35.21 -8.59 1.83
C THR A 106 -35.24 -8.82 3.35
N GLY A 107 -34.40 -9.72 3.87
CA GLY A 107 -34.21 -9.97 5.29
C GLY A 107 -33.09 -9.14 5.92
N GLY A 108 -32.47 -8.21 5.17
CA GLY A 108 -31.39 -7.34 5.64
C GLY A 108 -30.01 -8.00 5.71
N LYS A 109 -29.83 -9.21 5.17
CA LYS A 109 -28.52 -9.88 5.14
C LYS A 109 -27.69 -9.38 3.96
N ILE A 110 -26.40 -9.13 4.19
CA ILE A 110 -25.45 -8.82 3.13
C ILE A 110 -25.25 -10.07 2.26
N ILE A 111 -25.71 -10.01 1.02
CA ILE A 111 -25.54 -11.09 0.02
C ILE A 111 -24.38 -10.83 -0.93
N ASP A 112 -23.93 -9.57 -1.04
CA ASP A 112 -22.72 -9.20 -1.79
C ASP A 112 -22.04 -7.99 -1.15
N ARG A 113 -20.85 -8.21 -0.57
CA ARG A 113 -20.04 -7.18 0.10
C ARG A 113 -19.40 -6.13 -0.82
N ARG A 114 -19.51 -6.29 -2.14
CA ARG A 114 -18.94 -5.34 -3.12
C ARG A 114 -19.96 -4.91 -4.18
N SER A 115 -21.21 -5.35 -4.07
CA SER A 115 -22.29 -5.01 -5.01
C SER A 115 -21.89 -5.21 -6.48
N GLY A 116 -21.29 -6.35 -6.82
CA GLY A 116 -20.86 -6.64 -8.18
C GLY A 116 -19.67 -5.82 -8.67
N ARG A 117 -18.97 -5.11 -7.77
CA ARG A 117 -17.93 -4.10 -8.08
C ARG A 117 -18.48 -3.00 -9.00
N LEU A 118 -19.53 -2.32 -8.53
CA LEU A 118 -20.06 -1.09 -9.15
C LEU A 118 -18.92 -0.17 -9.61
N ASP A 119 -19.05 0.35 -10.82
CA ASP A 119 -18.11 1.33 -11.35
C ASP A 119 -18.21 2.67 -10.61
N SER A 120 -17.20 3.52 -10.81
CA SER A 120 -17.11 4.80 -10.13
C SER A 120 -18.17 5.81 -10.57
N SER A 121 -18.69 5.72 -11.80
CA SER A 121 -19.75 6.64 -12.25
C SER A 121 -21.06 6.36 -11.52
N GLU A 122 -21.43 5.09 -11.41
CA GLU A 122 -22.64 4.69 -10.70
C GLU A 122 -22.48 4.88 -9.18
N GLY A 123 -21.29 4.61 -8.64
CA GLY A 123 -20.98 4.89 -7.24
C GLY A 123 -21.17 6.37 -6.87
N LYS A 124 -20.74 7.31 -7.73
CA LYS A 124 -20.94 8.75 -7.52
C LYS A 124 -22.40 9.19 -7.56
N ARG A 125 -23.27 8.49 -8.29
CA ARG A 125 -24.70 8.79 -8.33
C ARG A 125 -25.40 8.49 -6.99
N LEU A 126 -24.82 7.60 -6.19
CA LEU A 126 -25.41 7.10 -4.95
C LEU A 126 -25.01 7.87 -3.69
N VAL A 127 -24.02 8.79 -3.76
CA VAL A 127 -23.48 9.56 -2.62
C VAL A 127 -23.41 11.05 -2.90
#